data_AF-A0A8T2KGY4-F1
#
_entry.id   AF-A0A8T2KGY4-F1
#
_cell.length_a   1.000
_cell.length_b   1.000
_cell.length_c   1.000
_cell.angle_alpha   90.00
_cell.angle_beta   90.00
_cell.angle_gamma   90.00
#
_symmetry.space_group_name_H-M   'P 1'
#
loop_
_entity.id
_entity.type
_entity.pdbx_description
1 polymer ?
#
loop_
_entity_poly.entity_id
_entity_poly.type
_entity_poly.pdbx_seq_one_letter_code
_entity_poly.pdbx_strand_id
1 'polypeptide(L)'
;MLLKASAILKTLSDMCSEDEDTLNITSCLQLYTKAILDITFFEENLLVDGDFLDDDSLWKVKELIDILSEPEHLAKESNQRQKPLFVDLDVELLECLHWRRGALLYMYCHTVGERAGWCLQDRSTFLKCLTDGVCYLVKMLKSRSPVHLSDEVSFQDKNTATLLSEGMFSDIHILALMYCGEMCFWALRYCSEEGRATRLTSENSDWSTKHLDFKEVGEKALDKYIFSCEGPLSGQGWNTEKAKSMQDFLKKMTNS
;
A
#
# COMPACT_ATOMS: atom_id res chain seq x y z
N MET A 1 4.64 -15.20 15.52
CA MET A 1 3.84 -14.97 14.31
C MET A 1 3.56 -16.26 13.55
N LEU A 2 4.58 -17.02 13.12
CA LEU A 2 4.41 -18.30 12.40
C LEU A 2 3.57 -19.35 13.16
N LEU A 3 3.65 -19.42 14.49
CA LEU A 3 2.78 -20.28 15.30
C LEU A 3 1.28 -19.90 15.18
N LYS A 4 0.99 -18.60 15.05
CA LYS A 4 -0.38 -18.10 14.87
C LYS A 4 -0.87 -18.43 13.46
N ALA A 5 -0.04 -18.24 12.44
CA ALA A 5 -0.35 -18.69 11.07
C ALA A 5 -0.62 -20.19 11.01
N SER A 6 0.21 -21.01 11.67
CA SER A 6 0.01 -22.46 11.75
C SER A 6 -1.32 -22.84 12.41
N ALA A 7 -1.69 -22.16 13.49
CA ALA A 7 -3.00 -22.37 14.12
C ALA A 7 -4.17 -22.00 13.19
N ILE A 8 -4.07 -20.88 12.47
CA ILE A 8 -5.09 -20.44 11.50
C ILE A 8 -5.22 -21.45 10.34
N LEU A 9 -4.10 -21.92 9.79
CA LEU A 9 -4.09 -22.93 8.74
C LEU A 9 -4.70 -24.26 9.20
N LYS A 10 -4.48 -24.63 10.46
CA LYS A 10 -5.16 -25.79 11.05
C LYS A 10 -6.67 -25.59 11.13
N THR A 11 -7.14 -24.43 11.61
CA THR A 11 -8.57 -24.10 11.60
C THR A 11 -9.17 -24.14 10.20
N LEU A 12 -8.46 -23.62 9.19
CA LEU A 12 -8.88 -23.71 7.79
C LEU A 12 -8.98 -25.15 7.30
N SER A 13 -7.99 -25.98 7.61
CA SER A 13 -7.99 -27.39 7.25
C SER A 13 -9.18 -28.13 7.87
N ASP A 14 -9.48 -27.83 9.13
CA ASP A 14 -10.61 -28.43 9.85
C ASP A 14 -11.94 -27.99 9.19
N MET A 15 -12.10 -26.70 8.88
CA MET A 15 -13.29 -26.16 8.20
C MET A 15 -13.50 -26.74 6.80
N CYS A 16 -12.44 -26.91 6.01
CA CYS A 16 -12.52 -27.51 4.68
C CYS A 16 -12.80 -29.01 4.71
N SER A 17 -12.71 -29.66 5.88
CA SER A 17 -13.03 -31.07 6.07
C SER A 17 -14.48 -31.31 6.49
N GLU A 18 -15.25 -30.24 6.77
CA GLU A 18 -16.69 -30.28 7.06
C GLU A 18 -17.52 -30.31 5.75
N ASP A 19 -18.79 -30.71 5.84
CA ASP A 19 -19.69 -30.93 4.69
C ASP A 19 -19.80 -29.67 3.80
N GLU A 20 -19.67 -29.83 2.46
CA GLU A 20 -19.61 -28.72 1.49
C GLU A 20 -20.81 -27.76 1.60
N ASP A 21 -21.97 -28.28 2.02
CA ASP A 21 -23.21 -27.52 2.20
C ASP A 21 -23.17 -26.52 3.38
N THR A 22 -22.15 -26.59 4.25
CA THR A 22 -22.00 -25.71 5.43
C THR A 22 -20.78 -24.78 5.37
N LEU A 23 -19.95 -24.89 4.32
CA LEU A 23 -18.68 -24.16 4.23
C LEU A 23 -18.90 -22.66 4.04
N ASN A 24 -18.54 -21.87 5.05
CA ASN A 24 -18.53 -20.42 4.93
C ASN A 24 -17.26 -19.94 4.21
N ILE A 25 -17.34 -19.85 2.88
CA ILE A 25 -16.25 -19.42 1.99
C ILE A 25 -15.69 -18.05 2.38
N THR A 26 -16.54 -17.13 2.85
CA THR A 26 -16.08 -15.81 3.31
C THR A 26 -15.20 -15.93 4.54
N SER A 27 -15.59 -16.74 5.52
CA SER A 27 -14.76 -17.00 6.71
C SER A 27 -13.46 -17.72 6.36
N CYS A 28 -13.50 -18.69 5.44
CA CYS A 28 -12.29 -19.36 4.95
C CYS A 28 -11.35 -18.35 4.27
N LEU A 29 -11.87 -17.51 3.38
CA LEU A 29 -11.05 -16.51 2.69
C LEU A 29 -10.42 -15.51 3.67
N GLN A 30 -11.17 -15.04 4.68
CA GLN A 30 -10.64 -14.14 5.71
C GLN A 30 -9.55 -14.79 6.56
N LEU A 31 -9.74 -16.06 6.98
CA LEU A 31 -8.72 -16.80 7.72
C LEU A 31 -7.48 -17.05 6.86
N TYR A 32 -7.67 -17.44 5.61
CA TYR A 32 -6.57 -17.65 4.66
C TYR A 32 -5.77 -16.35 4.47
N THR A 33 -6.45 -15.21 4.28
CA THR A 33 -5.82 -13.89 4.19
C THR A 33 -4.98 -13.57 5.43
N LYS A 34 -5.51 -13.84 6.64
CA LYS A 34 -4.77 -13.63 7.89
C LYS A 34 -3.53 -14.52 7.99
N ALA A 35 -3.61 -15.78 7.54
CA ALA A 35 -2.46 -16.67 7.50
C ALA A 35 -1.39 -16.19 6.51
N ILE A 36 -1.79 -15.80 5.29
CA ILE A 36 -0.89 -15.23 4.29
C ILE A 36 -0.18 -14.00 4.86
N LEU A 37 -0.93 -13.09 5.50
CA LEU A 37 -0.34 -11.93 6.16
C LEU A 37 0.69 -12.37 7.23
N ASP A 38 0.32 -13.24 8.17
CA ASP A 38 1.26 -13.65 9.23
C ASP A 38 2.52 -14.38 8.69
N ILE A 39 2.43 -15.12 7.58
CA ILE A 39 3.56 -15.84 6.96
C ILE A 39 4.47 -14.89 6.21
N THR A 40 3.91 -14.13 5.27
CA THR A 40 4.68 -13.21 4.41
C THR A 40 5.37 -12.13 5.22
N PHE A 41 4.87 -11.79 6.42
CA PHE A 41 5.47 -10.72 7.23
C PHE A 41 6.85 -11.13 7.71
N PHE A 42 7.03 -12.41 8.03
CA PHE A 42 8.34 -12.92 8.40
C PHE A 42 9.33 -12.79 7.23
N GLU A 43 8.95 -13.23 6.03
CA GLU A 43 9.80 -13.16 4.83
C GLU A 43 10.11 -11.72 4.40
N GLU A 44 9.13 -10.82 4.49
CA GLU A 44 9.33 -9.38 4.25
C GLU A 44 10.38 -8.77 5.17
N ASN A 45 10.31 -9.08 6.48
CA ASN A 45 11.31 -8.58 7.42
C ASN A 45 12.69 -9.18 7.15
N LEU A 46 12.80 -10.45 6.75
CA LEU A 46 14.10 -11.01 6.37
C LEU A 46 14.73 -10.26 5.19
N LEU A 47 13.94 -9.87 4.19
CA LEU A 47 14.42 -9.05 3.08
C LEU A 47 14.86 -7.66 3.51
N VAL A 48 14.06 -7.01 4.36
CA VAL A 48 14.33 -5.65 4.86
C VAL A 48 15.53 -5.62 5.79
N ASP A 49 15.62 -6.54 6.75
CA ASP A 49 16.72 -6.67 7.71
C ASP A 49 18.02 -7.12 7.01
N GLY A 50 17.88 -7.98 5.99
CA GLY A 50 18.95 -8.37 5.07
C GLY A 50 19.27 -7.29 4.04
N ASP A 51 18.61 -6.13 4.14
CA ASP A 51 18.96 -4.94 3.39
C ASP A 51 18.83 -5.14 1.86
N PHE A 52 18.06 -6.14 1.41
CA PHE A 52 17.94 -6.56 0.00
C PHE A 52 19.30 -6.82 -0.70
N LEU A 53 20.32 -7.30 0.02
CA LEU A 53 21.66 -7.50 -0.53
C LEU A 53 21.78 -8.66 -1.52
N ASP A 54 20.86 -9.62 -1.48
CA ASP A 54 20.89 -10.78 -2.36
C ASP A 54 20.54 -10.39 -3.82
N ASP A 55 21.23 -11.01 -4.78
CA ASP A 55 20.99 -10.81 -6.22
C ASP A 55 19.55 -11.19 -6.64
N ASP A 56 18.88 -12.05 -5.87
CA ASP A 56 17.50 -12.51 -6.10
C ASP A 56 16.44 -11.68 -5.35
N SER A 57 16.85 -10.62 -4.63
CA SER A 57 15.96 -9.80 -3.80
C SER A 57 14.74 -9.27 -4.56
N LEU A 58 14.92 -8.79 -5.80
CA LEU A 58 13.81 -8.35 -6.64
C LEU A 58 12.82 -9.48 -6.95
N TRP A 59 13.33 -10.68 -7.21
CA TRP A 59 12.49 -11.83 -7.49
C TRP A 59 11.68 -12.22 -6.26
N LYS A 60 12.32 -12.30 -5.09
CA LYS A 60 11.64 -12.56 -3.80
C LYS A 60 10.58 -11.50 -3.49
N VAL A 61 10.88 -10.22 -3.74
CA VAL A 61 9.89 -9.14 -3.60
C VAL A 61 8.68 -9.42 -4.50
N LYS A 62 8.89 -9.72 -5.79
CA LYS A 62 7.79 -10.01 -6.72
C LYS A 62 6.97 -11.22 -6.29
N GLU A 63 7.62 -12.30 -5.87
CA GLU A 63 6.95 -13.50 -5.34
C GLU A 63 6.05 -13.15 -4.14
N LEU A 64 6.55 -12.36 -3.17
CA LEU A 64 5.75 -11.92 -2.03
C LEU A 64 4.57 -11.03 -2.44
N ILE A 65 4.75 -10.14 -3.42
CA ILE A 65 3.65 -9.32 -3.97
C ILE A 65 2.57 -10.21 -4.61
N ASP A 66 2.96 -11.27 -5.32
CA ASP A 66 2.03 -12.21 -5.95
C ASP A 66 1.25 -13.00 -4.90
N ILE A 67 1.93 -13.53 -3.88
CA ILE A 67 1.30 -14.21 -2.73
C ILE A 67 0.33 -13.28 -1.98
N LEU A 68 0.72 -12.04 -1.72
CA LEU A 68 -0.15 -11.03 -1.09
C LEU A 68 -1.34 -10.61 -1.96
N SER A 69 -1.29 -10.86 -3.27
CA SER A 69 -2.39 -10.54 -4.19
C SER A 69 -3.37 -11.71 -4.35
N GLU A 70 -2.96 -12.93 -4.01
CA GLU A 70 -3.77 -14.17 -4.12
C GLU A 70 -5.13 -14.08 -3.42
N PRO A 71 -5.27 -13.54 -2.17
CA PRO A 71 -6.58 -13.45 -1.52
C PRO A 71 -7.60 -12.61 -2.30
N GLU A 72 -7.18 -11.50 -2.91
CA GLU A 72 -8.06 -10.67 -3.75
C GLU A 72 -8.46 -11.40 -5.04
N HIS A 73 -7.54 -12.16 -5.65
CA HIS A 73 -7.85 -12.97 -6.83
C HIS A 73 -8.87 -14.06 -6.49
N LEU A 74 -8.69 -14.77 -5.38
CA LEU A 74 -9.63 -15.79 -4.91
C LEU A 74 -11.02 -15.22 -4.60
N ALA A 75 -11.10 -14.01 -4.01
CA ALA A 75 -12.38 -13.31 -3.81
C ALA A 75 -13.10 -13.08 -5.16
N LYS A 76 -12.38 -12.53 -6.15
CA LYS A 76 -12.92 -12.25 -7.48
C LYS A 76 -13.36 -13.51 -8.21
N GLU A 77 -12.53 -14.56 -8.19
CA GLU A 77 -12.87 -15.84 -8.81
C GLU A 77 -14.10 -16.48 -8.17
N SER A 78 -14.21 -16.42 -6.84
CA SER A 78 -15.37 -16.94 -6.11
C SER A 78 -16.65 -16.21 -6.54
N ASN A 79 -16.61 -14.89 -6.64
CA ASN A 79 -17.73 -14.05 -7.08
C ASN A 79 -18.15 -14.29 -8.53
N GLN A 80 -17.22 -14.67 -9.40
CA GLN A 80 -17.52 -15.03 -10.78
C GLN A 80 -18.22 -16.40 -10.88
N ARG A 81 -17.86 -17.35 -10.02
CA ARG A 81 -18.39 -18.73 -10.03
C ARG A 81 -19.72 -18.86 -9.28
N GLN A 82 -19.95 -18.09 -8.23
CA GLN A 82 -21.10 -18.24 -7.33
C GLN A 82 -22.03 -17.00 -7.39
N LYS A 83 -22.99 -16.98 -8.31
CA LYS A 83 -24.16 -16.11 -8.17
C LYS A 83 -25.21 -16.85 -7.33
N PRO A 84 -25.74 -16.31 -6.20
CA PRO A 84 -25.83 -14.89 -5.82
C PRO A 84 -24.99 -14.46 -4.58
N LEU A 85 -24.09 -15.29 -4.04
CA LEU A 85 -23.35 -14.98 -2.81
C LEU A 85 -22.09 -14.17 -3.11
N PHE A 86 -22.06 -12.89 -2.73
CA PHE A 86 -20.88 -12.05 -2.88
C PHE A 86 -19.91 -12.29 -1.70
N VAL A 87 -18.71 -12.77 -2.01
CA VAL A 87 -17.59 -12.99 -1.11
C VAL A 87 -16.71 -11.75 -1.12
N ASP A 88 -16.67 -11.04 0.00
CA ASP A 88 -15.83 -9.87 0.21
C ASP A 88 -14.79 -10.11 1.31
N LEU A 89 -13.61 -9.53 1.10
CA LEU A 89 -12.63 -9.37 2.15
C LEU A 89 -13.05 -8.24 3.09
N ASP A 90 -12.77 -8.42 4.37
CA ASP A 90 -12.88 -7.34 5.34
C ASP A 90 -12.03 -6.15 4.89
N VAL A 91 -12.59 -4.94 5.00
CA VAL A 91 -11.92 -3.69 4.62
C VAL A 91 -10.57 -3.53 5.32
N GLU A 92 -10.44 -3.97 6.58
CA GLU A 92 -9.18 -3.88 7.33
C GLU A 92 -8.13 -4.84 6.77
N LEU A 93 -8.55 -6.03 6.33
CA LEU A 93 -7.65 -6.99 5.68
C LEU A 93 -7.21 -6.48 4.31
N LEU A 94 -8.13 -5.91 3.54
CA LEU A 94 -7.84 -5.34 2.24
C LEU A 94 -6.85 -4.17 2.34
N GLU A 95 -7.09 -3.27 3.29
CA GLU A 95 -6.17 -2.18 3.62
C GLU A 95 -4.78 -2.72 4.00
N CYS A 96 -4.72 -3.76 4.83
CA CYS A 96 -3.46 -4.38 5.23
C CYS A 96 -2.70 -5.00 4.05
N LEU A 97 -3.39 -5.71 3.14
CA LEU A 97 -2.77 -6.26 1.94
C LEU A 97 -2.22 -5.16 1.02
N HIS A 98 -2.98 -4.07 0.81
CA HIS A 98 -2.52 -2.94 0.00
C HIS A 98 -1.35 -2.20 0.68
N TRP A 99 -1.42 -1.97 1.99
CA TRP A 99 -0.33 -1.38 2.77
C TRP A 99 0.96 -2.17 2.58
N ARG A 100 0.92 -3.49 2.80
CA ARG A 100 2.12 -4.31 2.81
C ARG A 100 2.79 -4.43 1.45
N ARG A 101 2.01 -4.57 0.38
CA ARG A 101 2.57 -4.52 -0.99
C ARG A 101 3.20 -3.17 -1.30
N GLY A 102 2.52 -2.08 -0.95
CA GLY A 102 3.03 -0.72 -1.14
C GLY A 102 4.31 -0.45 -0.34
N ALA A 103 4.32 -0.81 0.94
CA ALA A 103 5.44 -0.65 1.85
C ALA A 103 6.64 -1.52 1.44
N LEU A 104 6.44 -2.77 1.05
CA LEU A 104 7.53 -3.64 0.59
C LEU A 104 8.22 -3.06 -0.66
N LEU A 105 7.44 -2.59 -1.64
CA LEU A 105 7.97 -1.93 -2.83
C LEU A 105 8.67 -0.61 -2.49
N TYR A 106 8.12 0.17 -1.55
CA TYR A 106 8.80 1.36 -1.04
C TYR A 106 10.16 1.00 -0.43
N MET A 107 10.22 0.03 0.49
CA MET A 107 11.45 -0.36 1.18
C MET A 107 12.50 -0.88 0.20
N TYR A 108 12.08 -1.69 -0.78
CA TYR A 108 12.96 -2.15 -1.86
C TYR A 108 13.52 -0.97 -2.68
N CYS A 109 12.65 -0.09 -3.18
CA CYS A 109 13.05 1.08 -3.96
C CYS A 109 13.94 2.05 -3.17
N HIS A 110 13.63 2.28 -1.90
CA HIS A 110 14.40 3.14 -1.00
C HIS A 110 15.82 2.59 -0.84
N THR A 111 15.92 1.32 -0.44
CA THR A 111 17.17 0.68 -0.06
C THR A 111 18.09 0.47 -1.26
N VAL A 112 17.55 -0.06 -2.36
CA VAL A 112 18.32 -0.33 -3.58
C VAL A 112 18.60 0.98 -4.34
N GLY A 113 17.67 1.92 -4.31
CA GLY A 113 17.80 3.25 -4.92
C GLY A 113 18.93 4.07 -4.31
N GLU A 114 19.10 4.03 -2.98
CA GLU A 114 20.15 4.78 -2.28
C GLU A 114 21.57 4.22 -2.53
N ARG A 115 21.74 2.91 -2.75
CA ARG A 115 23.07 2.29 -2.78
C ARG A 115 23.80 2.38 -4.11
N ALA A 116 23.11 2.31 -5.23
CA ALA A 116 23.75 1.88 -6.47
C ALA A 116 23.55 2.78 -7.69
N GLY A 117 22.75 3.85 -7.58
CA GLY A 117 22.20 4.48 -8.78
C GLY A 117 21.51 3.44 -9.67
N TRP A 118 21.03 2.34 -9.09
CA TRP A 118 20.37 1.23 -9.80
C TRP A 118 19.11 1.72 -10.50
N CYS A 119 18.42 2.71 -9.89
CA CYS A 119 17.35 3.45 -10.54
C CYS A 119 17.75 4.05 -11.90
N LEU A 120 19.04 4.32 -12.14
CA LEU A 120 19.57 4.79 -13.42
C LEU A 120 19.99 3.64 -14.36
N GLN A 121 20.35 2.46 -13.82
CA GLN A 121 20.77 1.29 -14.59
C GLN A 121 19.59 0.51 -15.18
N ASP A 122 18.52 0.32 -14.39
CA ASP A 122 17.26 -0.29 -14.84
C ASP A 122 16.07 0.60 -14.44
N ARG A 123 15.97 1.73 -15.16
CA ARG A 123 14.88 2.72 -15.00
C ARG A 123 13.50 2.10 -15.18
N SER A 124 13.35 1.13 -16.07
CA SER A 124 12.07 0.48 -16.37
C SER A 124 11.55 -0.30 -15.17
N THR A 125 12.38 -1.17 -14.60
CA THR A 125 12.01 -1.97 -13.43
C THR A 125 11.78 -1.06 -12.23
N PHE A 126 12.66 -0.08 -12.00
CA PHE A 126 12.47 0.87 -10.90
C PHE A 126 11.14 1.63 -11.02
N LEU A 127 10.84 2.20 -12.19
CA LEU A 127 9.58 2.91 -12.41
C LEU A 127 8.36 1.99 -12.27
N LYS A 128 8.46 0.73 -12.67
CA LYS A 128 7.38 -0.25 -12.46
C LYS A 128 7.14 -0.50 -10.98
N CYS A 129 8.18 -0.73 -10.18
CA CYS A 129 8.08 -0.85 -8.73
C CYS A 129 7.46 0.40 -8.08
N LEU A 130 7.87 1.60 -8.52
CA LEU A 130 7.30 2.86 -8.05
C LEU A 130 5.81 2.98 -8.39
N THR A 131 5.44 2.66 -9.63
CA THR A 131 4.06 2.72 -10.12
C THR A 131 3.17 1.79 -9.30
N ASP A 132 3.58 0.53 -9.16
CA ASP A 132 2.81 -0.49 -8.45
C ASP A 132 2.70 -0.15 -6.96
N GLY A 133 3.79 0.29 -6.33
CA GLY A 133 3.81 0.69 -4.92
C GLY A 133 2.88 1.87 -4.66
N VAL A 134 2.93 2.92 -5.48
CA VAL A 134 1.99 4.06 -5.38
C VAL A 134 0.55 3.61 -5.59
N CYS A 135 0.28 2.73 -6.56
CA CYS A 135 -1.06 2.21 -6.78
C CYS A 135 -1.60 1.46 -5.55
N TYR A 136 -0.78 0.63 -4.90
CA TYR A 136 -1.17 -0.06 -3.68
C TYR A 136 -1.38 0.90 -2.51
N LEU A 137 -0.48 1.86 -2.29
CA LEU A 137 -0.65 2.86 -1.22
C LEU A 137 -1.89 3.72 -1.43
N VAL A 138 -2.19 4.11 -2.68
CA VAL A 138 -3.43 4.85 -3.00
C VAL A 138 -4.68 4.00 -2.76
N LYS A 139 -4.65 2.70 -3.06
CA LYS A 139 -5.75 1.78 -2.74
C LYS A 139 -5.93 1.64 -1.22
N MET A 140 -4.84 1.48 -0.48
CA MET A 140 -4.82 1.44 0.98
C MET A 140 -5.47 2.68 1.59
N LEU A 141 -5.03 3.87 1.18
CA LEU A 141 -5.55 5.16 1.66
C LEU A 141 -7.03 5.43 1.29
N LYS A 142 -7.60 4.67 0.35
CA LYS A 142 -8.99 4.78 -0.11
C LYS A 142 -9.87 3.61 0.33
N SER A 143 -9.32 2.67 1.09
CA SER A 143 -10.03 1.47 1.55
C SER A 143 -11.23 1.83 2.45
N ARG A 144 -11.05 2.79 3.36
CA ARG A 144 -12.09 3.30 4.26
C ARG A 144 -12.57 4.69 3.84
N SER A 145 -13.85 4.94 4.08
CA SER A 145 -14.44 6.27 3.89
C SER A 145 -14.12 7.15 5.11
N PRO A 146 -13.77 8.44 4.90
CA PRO A 146 -13.59 9.37 6.01
C PRO A 146 -14.85 9.54 6.85
N VAL A 147 -14.67 9.87 8.14
CA VAL A 147 -15.79 10.04 9.07
C VAL A 147 -16.47 11.40 8.85
N HIS A 148 -17.78 11.39 8.63
CA HIS A 148 -18.58 12.62 8.60
C HIS A 148 -18.78 13.14 10.03
N LEU A 149 -18.16 14.27 10.34
CA LEU A 149 -18.35 14.97 11.61
C LEU A 149 -19.66 15.76 11.54
N SER A 150 -20.57 15.56 12.50
CA SER A 150 -21.77 16.38 12.66
C SER A 150 -21.45 17.60 13.52
N ASP A 151 -21.93 18.77 13.10
CA ASP A 151 -21.79 20.04 13.84
C ASP A 151 -22.51 20.02 15.21
N GLU A 152 -23.44 19.07 15.40
CA GLU A 152 -24.22 18.90 16.64
C GLU A 152 -23.47 18.11 17.72
N VAL A 153 -22.35 17.46 17.38
CA VAL A 153 -21.58 16.62 18.30
C VAL A 153 -20.29 17.32 18.73
N SER A 154 -20.16 17.59 20.02
CA SER A 154 -18.92 18.09 20.59
C SER A 154 -17.92 16.94 20.81
N PHE A 155 -16.82 16.97 20.06
CA PHE A 155 -15.72 16.01 20.21
C PHE A 155 -14.79 16.43 21.34
N GLN A 156 -14.49 15.50 22.25
CA GLN A 156 -13.52 15.73 23.33
C GLN A 156 -12.10 15.92 22.80
N ASP A 157 -11.72 15.09 21.82
CA ASP A 157 -10.46 15.24 21.08
C ASP A 157 -10.75 15.70 19.65
N LYS A 158 -10.57 17.00 19.43
CA LYS A 158 -10.74 17.62 18.10
C LYS A 158 -9.68 17.15 17.11
N ASN A 159 -8.46 16.86 17.57
CA ASN A 159 -7.37 16.45 16.68
C ASN A 159 -7.66 15.06 16.11
N THR A 160 -8.11 14.13 16.96
CA THR A 160 -8.54 12.79 16.50
C THR A 160 -9.74 12.89 15.57
N ALA A 161 -10.74 13.72 15.88
CA ALA A 161 -11.88 13.95 14.99
C ALA A 161 -11.45 14.47 13.61
N THR A 162 -10.54 15.46 13.57
CA THR A 162 -9.98 16.00 12.32
C THR A 162 -9.23 14.92 11.52
N LEU A 163 -8.42 14.08 12.17
CA LEU A 163 -7.72 12.99 11.49
C LEU A 163 -8.71 11.99 10.88
N LEU A 164 -9.74 11.59 11.63
CA LEU A 164 -10.77 10.67 11.14
C LEU A 164 -11.60 11.26 9.99
N SER A 165 -11.89 12.57 10.01
CA SER A 165 -12.56 13.24 8.89
C SER A 165 -11.69 13.39 7.65
N GLU A 166 -10.37 13.37 7.84
CA GLU A 166 -9.41 13.24 6.76
C GLU A 166 -9.19 11.77 6.36
N GLY A 167 -9.83 10.79 7.00
CA GLY A 167 -9.64 9.36 6.70
C GLY A 167 -8.29 8.82 7.16
N MET A 168 -7.75 9.38 8.26
CA MET A 168 -6.51 8.94 8.89
C MET A 168 -6.86 8.16 10.16
N PHE A 169 -6.68 6.84 10.12
CA PHE A 169 -7.12 5.94 11.19
C PHE A 169 -5.97 5.41 12.06
N SER A 170 -4.72 5.59 11.61
CA SER A 170 -3.52 5.10 12.31
C SER A 170 -2.26 5.75 11.77
N ASP A 171 -1.14 5.62 12.49
CA ASP A 171 0.19 6.06 12.04
C ASP A 171 0.60 5.44 10.70
N ILE A 172 0.07 4.25 10.37
CA ILE A 172 0.30 3.59 9.08
C ILE A 172 -0.23 4.45 7.93
N HIS A 173 -1.35 5.15 8.11
CA HIS A 173 -1.87 6.06 7.08
C HIS A 173 -0.92 7.25 6.87
N ILE A 174 -0.34 7.77 7.96
CA ILE A 174 0.62 8.87 7.91
C ILE A 174 1.90 8.43 7.17
N LEU A 175 2.40 7.23 7.47
CA LEU A 175 3.52 6.62 6.75
C LEU A 175 3.19 6.39 5.27
N ALA A 176 1.98 5.89 4.96
CA ALA A 176 1.55 5.67 3.58
C ALA A 176 1.53 6.96 2.75
N LEU A 177 1.12 8.09 3.34
CA LEU A 177 1.19 9.38 2.67
C LEU A 177 2.64 9.78 2.37
N MET A 178 3.55 9.62 3.33
CA MET A 178 4.97 9.92 3.13
C MET A 178 5.59 9.03 2.05
N TYR A 179 5.38 7.71 2.13
CA TYR A 179 5.89 6.74 1.17
C TYR A 179 5.36 7.00 -0.23
N CYS A 180 4.05 7.29 -0.35
CA CYS A 180 3.41 7.61 -1.61
C CYS A 180 4.00 8.88 -2.23
N GLY A 181 4.17 9.94 -1.43
CA GLY A 181 4.77 11.19 -1.86
C GLY A 181 6.22 11.04 -2.31
N GLU A 182 7.02 10.28 -1.56
CA GLU A 182 8.42 10.05 -1.87
C GLU A 182 8.62 9.17 -3.12
N MET A 183 7.83 8.11 -3.30
CA MET A 183 7.87 7.30 -4.53
C MET A 183 7.48 8.11 -5.76
N CYS A 184 6.49 8.99 -5.64
CA CYS A 184 6.12 9.93 -6.71
C CYS A 184 7.26 10.89 -7.05
N PHE A 185 7.93 11.42 -6.03
CA PHE A 185 9.13 12.24 -6.20
C PHE A 185 10.24 11.48 -6.92
N TRP A 186 10.54 10.23 -6.54
CA TRP A 186 11.55 9.41 -7.21
C TRP A 186 11.20 9.12 -8.68
N ALA A 187 9.93 8.81 -8.97
CA ALA A 187 9.49 8.55 -10.34
C ALA A 187 9.71 9.79 -11.22
N LEU A 188 9.38 10.97 -10.70
CA LEU A 188 9.53 12.23 -11.43
C LEU A 188 10.99 12.71 -11.51
N ARG A 189 11.78 12.46 -10.48
CA ARG A 189 13.19 12.90 -10.44
C ARG A 189 14.13 12.01 -11.25
N TYR A 190 13.90 10.70 -11.25
CA TYR A 190 14.86 9.74 -11.81
C TYR A 190 14.36 9.03 -13.08
N CYS A 191 13.04 8.97 -13.29
CA CYS A 191 12.43 8.23 -14.40
C CYS A 191 11.67 9.11 -15.39
N SER A 192 11.49 10.41 -15.12
CA SER A 192 11.03 11.34 -16.15
C SER A 192 12.18 11.62 -17.10
N GLU A 193 11.98 11.34 -18.38
CA GLU A 193 12.83 11.95 -19.41
C GLU A 193 12.58 13.46 -19.34
N GLU A 194 13.64 14.26 -19.49
CA GLU A 194 13.58 15.72 -19.54
C GLU A 194 12.46 16.16 -20.51
N GLY A 195 11.27 16.47 -19.97
CA GLY A 195 10.09 16.93 -20.74
C GLY A 195 8.95 15.93 -20.99
N ARG A 196 8.92 14.71 -20.45
CA ARG A 196 7.74 13.83 -20.57
C ARG A 196 7.38 13.16 -19.24
N ALA A 197 6.24 13.57 -18.66
CA ALA A 197 5.56 12.81 -17.61
C ALA A 197 5.32 11.38 -18.11
N THR A 198 6.01 10.42 -17.49
CA THR A 198 6.13 9.06 -18.01
C THR A 198 4.78 8.34 -17.96
N ARG A 199 4.11 8.25 -19.11
CA ARG A 199 2.86 7.51 -19.31
C ARG A 199 3.17 6.03 -19.48
N LEU A 200 3.22 5.26 -18.40
CA LEU A 200 3.31 3.80 -18.49
C LEU A 200 1.97 3.14 -18.17
N THR A 201 1.63 2.14 -18.98
CA THR A 201 0.50 1.24 -18.79
C THR A 201 0.99 -0.02 -18.06
N SER A 202 0.30 -0.39 -16.98
CA SER A 202 0.56 -1.66 -16.30
C SER A 202 -0.17 -2.80 -17.00
N GLU A 203 0.58 -3.68 -17.65
CA GLU A 203 0.07 -4.96 -18.19
C GLU A 203 -0.03 -5.97 -17.04
N ASN A 204 -1.13 -5.90 -16.28
CA ASN A 204 -1.76 -6.97 -15.48
C ASN A 204 -2.49 -6.37 -14.28
N SER A 205 -3.78 -6.09 -14.48
CA SER A 205 -4.87 -6.27 -13.52
C SER A 205 -6.09 -5.47 -14.00
N ASP A 206 -7.26 -6.00 -13.64
CA ASP A 206 -8.64 -5.65 -13.95
C ASP A 206 -9.09 -4.17 -13.72
N TRP A 207 -8.15 -3.24 -13.57
CA TRP A 207 -8.38 -1.81 -13.66
C TRP A 207 -7.59 -1.32 -14.87
N SER A 208 -8.28 -0.88 -15.91
CA SER A 208 -7.72 0.03 -16.90
C SER A 208 -7.11 1.21 -16.14
N THR A 209 -5.80 1.15 -15.89
CA THR A 209 -5.03 2.16 -15.17
C THR A 209 -5.04 3.40 -16.04
N LYS A 210 -6.09 4.22 -15.85
CA LYS A 210 -6.04 5.64 -16.12
C LYS A 210 -4.69 6.11 -15.60
N HIS A 211 -3.87 6.65 -16.51
CA HIS A 211 -2.50 7.08 -16.28
C HIS A 211 -2.30 7.60 -14.86
N LEU A 212 -1.45 6.93 -14.07
CA LEU A 212 -1.07 7.40 -12.75
C LEU A 212 -0.32 8.72 -12.92
N ASP A 213 -0.92 9.82 -12.47
CA ASP A 213 -0.26 11.12 -12.44
C ASP A 213 0.56 11.22 -11.14
N PHE A 214 1.85 10.88 -11.22
CA PHE A 214 2.77 10.97 -10.09
C PHE A 214 2.82 12.37 -9.47
N LYS A 215 2.66 13.44 -10.26
CA LYS A 215 2.70 14.80 -9.73
C LYS A 215 1.47 15.05 -8.87
N GLU A 216 0.28 14.82 -9.44
CA GLU A 216 -0.98 15.05 -8.73
C GLU A 216 -1.08 14.18 -7.47
N VAL A 217 -0.75 12.89 -7.58
CA VAL A 217 -0.79 11.95 -6.46
C VAL A 217 0.23 12.32 -5.39
N GLY A 218 1.46 12.64 -5.79
CA GLY A 218 2.53 13.03 -4.87
C GLY A 218 2.23 14.33 -4.13
N GLU A 219 1.74 15.36 -4.83
CA GLU A 219 1.35 16.64 -4.22
C GLU A 219 0.26 16.44 -3.17
N LYS A 220 -0.81 15.73 -3.53
CA LYS A 220 -1.93 15.45 -2.61
C LYS A 220 -1.47 14.66 -1.38
N ALA A 221 -0.63 13.64 -1.58
CA ALA A 221 -0.12 12.82 -0.48
C ALA A 221 0.74 13.66 0.48
N LEU A 222 1.67 14.46 -0.05
CA LEU A 222 2.56 15.31 0.75
C LEU A 222 1.82 16.47 1.43
N ASP A 223 0.87 17.13 0.76
CA ASP A 223 0.04 18.18 1.37
C ASP A 223 -0.70 17.63 2.60
N LYS A 224 -1.30 16.44 2.45
CA LYS A 224 -2.04 15.80 3.53
C LYS A 224 -1.14 15.30 4.67
N TYR A 225 0.05 14.80 4.35
CA TYR A 225 1.06 14.43 5.34
C TYR A 225 1.48 15.65 6.16
N ILE A 226 1.87 16.75 5.49
CA ILE A 226 2.30 17.99 6.15
C ILE A 226 1.17 18.56 7.00
N PHE A 227 -0.05 18.62 6.47
CA PHE A 227 -1.24 19.06 7.23
C PHE A 227 -1.43 18.24 8.52
N SER A 228 -1.37 16.91 8.41
CA SER A 228 -1.59 16.03 9.55
C SER A 228 -0.50 16.19 10.62
N CYS A 229 0.76 16.25 10.19
CA CYS A 229 1.93 16.32 11.07
C CYS A 229 2.10 17.68 11.75
N GLU A 230 1.82 18.79 11.05
CA GLU A 230 1.95 20.14 11.62
C GLU A 230 0.69 20.64 12.32
N GLY A 231 -0.45 20.01 12.04
CA GLY A 231 -1.73 20.28 12.68
C GLY A 231 -2.06 19.26 13.78
N PRO A 232 -3.00 18.32 13.55
CA PRO A 232 -3.50 17.41 14.58
C PRO A 232 -2.43 16.59 15.34
N LEU A 233 -1.31 16.26 14.69
CA LEU A 233 -0.22 15.47 15.25
C LEU A 233 0.99 16.31 15.70
N SER A 234 0.84 17.62 15.77
CA SER A 234 1.92 18.52 16.18
C SER A 234 2.51 18.11 17.53
N GLY A 235 3.84 18.01 17.60
CA GLY A 235 4.57 17.58 18.80
C GLY A 235 4.70 16.06 18.98
N GLN A 236 4.16 15.23 18.07
CA GLN A 236 4.25 13.76 18.16
C GLN A 236 5.46 13.15 17.43
N GLY A 237 6.51 13.95 17.17
CA GLY A 237 7.78 13.45 16.63
C GLY A 237 7.84 13.25 15.10
N TRP A 238 6.79 13.60 14.36
CA TRP A 238 6.79 13.58 12.90
C TRP A 238 7.61 14.73 12.31
N ASN A 239 8.48 14.44 11.33
CA ASN A 239 9.27 15.44 10.60
C ASN A 239 8.66 15.73 9.23
N THR A 240 8.57 17.01 8.87
CA THR A 240 8.00 17.48 7.58
C THR A 240 9.03 18.13 6.65
N GLU A 241 10.29 18.29 7.04
CA GLU A 241 11.33 18.99 6.25
C GLU A 241 11.56 18.31 4.90
N LYS A 242 11.69 16.98 4.91
CA LYS A 242 11.83 16.17 3.69
C LYS A 242 10.59 16.23 2.82
N ALA A 243 9.40 16.10 3.42
CA ALA A 243 8.12 16.18 2.72
C ALA A 243 7.93 17.53 2.03
N LYS A 244 8.23 18.64 2.73
CA LYS A 244 8.20 20.01 2.18
C LYS A 244 9.16 20.18 1.00
N SER A 245 10.38 19.68 1.13
CA SER A 245 11.39 19.74 0.07
C SER A 245 10.95 19.00 -1.20
N MET A 246 10.36 17.81 -1.04
CA MET A 246 9.81 17.05 -2.16
C MET A 246 8.59 17.73 -2.77
N GLN A 247 7.71 18.29 -1.94
CA GLN A 247 6.54 19.02 -2.40
C GLN A 247 6.93 20.27 -3.22
N ASP A 248 7.93 21.02 -2.78
CA ASP A 248 8.45 22.16 -3.52
C ASP A 248 9.01 21.75 -4.88
N PHE A 249 9.65 20.58 -4.97
CA PHE A 249 10.10 20.02 -6.25
C PHE A 249 8.92 19.70 -7.17
N LEU A 250 7.89 19.01 -6.66
CA LEU A 250 6.70 18.65 -7.44
C LEU A 250 5.95 19.89 -7.95
N LYS A 251 5.76 20.91 -7.11
CA LYS A 251 5.11 22.18 -7.49
C LYS A 251 5.86 22.93 -8.59
N LYS A 252 7.19 22.86 -8.61
CA LYS A 252 8.04 23.54 -9.61
C LYS A 252 8.04 22.88 -11.00
N MET A 253 7.66 21.61 -11.11
CA MET A 253 7.55 20.90 -12.41
C MET A 253 6.49 21.49 -13.35
N THR A 254 5.65 22.41 -12.87
CA THR A 254 4.57 23.06 -13.63
C THR A 254 5.00 24.28 -14.46
N ASN A 255 6.28 24.69 -14.41
CA ASN A 255 6.77 25.93 -15.04
C ASN A 255 7.68 25.74 -16.27
N SER A 256 7.59 24.60 -16.96
CA SER A 256 8.39 24.29 -18.15
C SER A 256 7.53 23.94 -19.36
#